data_AF-A0A8J4Y080-F1
#
_entry.id   AF-A0A8J4Y080-F1
#
_cell.length_a   1.000
_cell.length_b   1.000
_cell.length_c   1.000
_cell.angle_alpha   90.00
_cell.angle_beta   90.00
_cell.angle_gamma   90.00
#
_symmetry.space_group_name_H-M   'P 1'
#
loop_
_entity.id
_entity.type
_entity.pdbx_description
1 polymer ?
#
loop_
_entity_poly.entity_id
_entity_poly.type
_entity_poly.pdbx_seq_one_letter_code
_entity_poly.pdbx_strand_id
1 'polypeptide(L)'
;MPRYTYKQQVNILGALTVLIMAEEEENAERARNMKARKIWSRNWLKRRTEGSQYKNLVQELALEDENGYRNWMRLDRCQFHEVLELIRPAISRQDTNMRAAVSAEERLAITLRHLATGESQQSLGLPVPGQPASISMIIPSVCTAIYEALQPDYMRAPTTQDEWRHVAAEFHRQGNYPNCLGAAMGKEF
;
A
#
# COMPACT_ATOMS: atom_id res chain seq x y z
N MET A 1 39.05 7.06 61.87
CA MET A 1 38.56 7.57 60.57
C MET A 1 39.16 8.96 60.36
N PRO A 2 39.91 9.21 59.27
CA PRO A 2 40.54 10.51 59.06
C PRO A 2 39.46 11.58 58.78
N ARG A 3 39.41 12.63 59.61
CA ARG A 3 38.54 13.79 59.42
C ARG A 3 39.21 14.72 58.40
N TYR A 4 38.62 14.84 57.22
CA TYR A 4 39.08 15.78 56.19
C TYR A 4 39.11 17.21 56.75
N THR A 5 40.17 17.96 56.42
CA THR A 5 40.27 19.37 56.79
C THR A 5 39.27 20.20 55.97
N TYR A 6 38.79 21.33 56.51
CA TYR A 6 37.81 22.20 55.83
C TYR A 6 38.19 22.52 54.38
N LYS A 7 39.46 22.88 54.14
CA LYS A 7 39.99 23.14 52.79
C LYS A 7 39.88 21.94 51.85
N GLN A 8 40.08 20.72 52.34
CA GLN A 8 39.90 19.51 51.54
C GLN A 8 38.42 19.26 51.23
N GLN A 9 37.51 19.55 52.18
CA GLN A 9 36.07 19.44 51.95
C GLN A 9 35.58 20.42 50.88
N VAL A 10 36.05 21.68 50.88
CA VAL A 10 35.68 22.66 49.85
C VAL A 10 36.17 22.24 48.47
N ASN A 11 37.39 21.71 48.37
CA ASN A 11 37.94 21.22 47.10
C ASN A 11 37.19 19.98 46.58
N ILE A 12 36.82 19.04 47.45
CA ILE A 12 36.04 17.85 47.07
C ILE A 12 34.66 18.27 46.57
N LEU A 13 34.00 19.21 47.27
CA LEU A 13 32.68 19.70 46.85
C LEU A 13 32.76 20.41 45.49
N GLY A 14 33.78 21.26 45.28
CA GLY A 14 34.00 21.93 44.00
C GLY A 14 34.25 20.95 42.85
N ALA A 15 35.08 19.92 43.08
CA ALA A 15 35.32 18.87 42.10
C ALA A 15 34.04 18.07 41.76
N LEU A 16 33.20 17.77 42.77
CA LEU A 16 31.92 17.11 42.56
C LEU A 16 30.97 17.97 41.71
N THR A 17 30.90 19.27 41.98
CA THR A 17 30.04 20.18 41.19
C THR A 17 30.49 20.25 39.74
N VAL A 18 31.81 20.30 39.47
CA VAL A 18 32.33 20.30 38.10
C VAL A 18 32.00 18.99 37.36
N LEU A 19 32.10 17.84 38.04
CA LEU A 19 31.75 16.54 37.47
C LEU A 19 30.25 16.45 37.14
N ILE A 20 29.38 16.92 38.04
CA ILE A 20 27.92 16.93 37.81
C ILE A 20 27.58 17.83 36.62
N MET A 21 28.18 19.02 36.54
CA MET A 21 27.94 19.96 35.43
C MET A 21 28.41 19.37 34.10
N ALA A 22 29.56 18.69 34.06
CA ALA A 22 30.06 18.01 32.86
C ALA A 22 29.15 16.86 32.40
N GLU A 23 28.59 16.09 33.34
CA GLU A 23 27.66 15.01 33.03
C GLU A 23 26.27 15.52 32.60
N GLU A 24 25.82 16.66 33.14
CA GLU A 24 24.62 17.36 32.66
C GLU A 24 24.81 17.92 31.25
N GLU A 25 25.97 18.52 30.94
CA GLU A 25 26.28 18.99 29.57
C GLU A 25 26.34 17.82 28.59
N GLU A 26 26.99 16.71 28.92
CA GLU A 26 27.05 15.53 28.06
C GLU A 26 25.66 14.92 27.84
N ASN A 27 24.82 14.83 28.88
CA ASN A 27 23.43 14.39 28.73
C ASN A 27 22.59 15.37 27.91
N ALA A 28 22.81 16.67 28.04
CA ALA A 28 22.14 17.69 27.22
C ALA A 28 22.56 17.58 25.75
N GLU A 29 23.83 17.33 25.46
CA GLU A 29 24.34 17.08 24.12
C GLU A 29 23.78 15.78 23.52
N ARG A 30 23.77 14.68 24.29
CA ARG A 30 23.14 13.41 23.90
C ARG A 30 21.65 13.61 23.59
N ALA A 31 20.93 14.37 24.41
CA ALA A 31 19.53 14.69 24.21
C ALA A 31 19.30 15.55 22.95
N ARG A 32 20.17 16.54 22.68
CA ARG A 32 20.14 17.35 21.44
C ARG A 32 20.39 16.49 20.19
N ASN A 33 21.38 15.60 20.24
CA ASN A 33 21.69 14.68 19.13
C ASN A 33 20.56 13.68 18.86
N MET A 34 19.91 13.19 19.91
CA MET A 34 18.76 12.28 19.79
C MET A 34 17.54 12.99 19.14
N LYS A 35 17.33 14.27 19.47
CA LYS A 35 16.31 15.11 18.81
C LYS A 35 16.66 15.41 17.34
N ALA A 36 17.93 15.62 17.02
CA ALA A 36 18.40 15.87 15.65
C ALA A 36 18.25 14.63 14.72
N ARG A 37 18.32 13.42 15.27
CA ARG A 37 18.18 12.15 14.51
C ARG A 37 16.75 11.79 14.11
N LYS A 38 15.73 12.57 14.48
CA LYS A 38 14.32 12.30 14.12
C LYS A 38 14.05 12.68 12.65
N ILE A 39 14.52 11.85 11.73
CA ILE A 39 14.14 11.95 10.32
C ILE A 39 12.65 11.57 10.21
N TRP A 40 11.79 12.58 10.07
CA TRP A 40 10.34 12.42 9.92
C TRP A 40 9.95 11.59 8.69
N SER A 41 10.75 11.65 7.62
CA SER A 41 10.54 10.88 6.40
C SER A 41 11.85 10.74 5.62
N ARG A 42 12.12 9.52 5.12
CA ARG A 42 13.32 9.24 4.31
C ARG A 42 13.23 9.99 2.98
N ASN A 43 14.33 10.59 2.53
CA ASN A 43 14.32 11.46 1.34
C ASN A 43 13.84 10.76 0.05
N TRP A 44 14.09 9.45 -0.10
CA TRP A 44 13.60 8.70 -1.26
C TRP A 44 12.07 8.55 -1.28
N LEU A 45 11.40 8.56 -0.12
CA LEU A 45 9.92 8.56 -0.01
C LEU A 45 9.30 9.91 -0.42
N LYS A 46 10.13 10.96 -0.54
CA LYS A 46 9.71 12.29 -1.03
C LYS A 46 9.74 12.37 -2.56
N ARG A 47 10.51 11.52 -3.25
CA ARG A 47 10.56 11.39 -4.71
C ARG A 47 9.40 10.54 -5.25
N ARG A 48 8.18 10.97 -4.94
CA ARG A 48 6.96 10.16 -5.19
C ARG A 48 6.57 10.10 -6.67
N THR A 49 6.70 11.23 -7.36
CA THR A 49 6.27 11.37 -8.76
C THR A 49 7.17 10.61 -9.72
N GLU A 50 8.47 10.53 -9.41
CA GLU A 50 9.51 9.91 -10.23
C GLU A 50 9.55 8.38 -10.10
N GLY A 51 9.00 7.82 -9.02
CA GLY A 51 9.07 6.39 -8.74
C GLY A 51 7.76 5.62 -8.92
N SER A 52 6.70 6.24 -9.46
CA SER A 52 5.44 5.54 -9.73
C SER A 52 5.63 4.53 -10.85
N GLN A 53 5.58 3.23 -10.54
CA GLN A 53 5.65 2.18 -11.57
C GLN A 53 4.53 2.28 -12.60
N TYR A 54 3.38 2.86 -12.25
CA TYR A 54 2.32 3.10 -13.22
C TYR A 54 2.76 4.11 -14.28
N LYS A 55 3.30 5.27 -13.85
CA LYS A 55 3.72 6.34 -14.76
C LYS A 55 4.94 5.97 -15.59
N ASN A 56 5.85 5.19 -15.03
CA ASN A 56 7.07 4.80 -15.73
C ASN A 56 6.83 3.53 -16.56
N LEU A 57 6.58 2.40 -15.89
CA LEU A 57 6.58 1.08 -16.54
C LEU A 57 5.25 0.77 -17.25
N VAL A 58 4.11 1.00 -16.59
CA VAL A 58 2.82 0.58 -17.16
C VAL A 58 2.47 1.41 -18.38
N GLN A 59 2.71 2.73 -18.35
CA GLN A 59 2.46 3.58 -19.51
C GLN A 59 3.36 3.24 -20.70
N GLU A 60 4.64 2.94 -20.47
CA GLU A 60 5.57 2.47 -21.49
C GLU A 60 5.13 1.12 -22.08
N LEU A 61 4.82 0.13 -21.24
CA LEU A 61 4.29 -1.17 -21.68
C LEU A 61 3.03 -1.00 -22.51
N ALA A 62 2.14 -0.10 -22.10
CA ALA A 62 0.91 0.15 -22.84
C ALA A 62 1.18 0.65 -24.26
N LEU A 63 2.28 1.38 -24.49
CA LEU A 63 2.67 1.93 -25.79
C LEU A 63 3.51 0.98 -26.63
N GLU A 64 4.43 0.24 -26.02
CA GLU A 64 5.46 -0.54 -26.72
C GLU A 64 5.23 -2.06 -26.72
N ASP A 65 4.54 -2.60 -25.70
CA ASP A 65 4.35 -4.04 -25.53
C ASP A 65 2.96 -4.38 -24.96
N GLU A 66 2.00 -4.58 -25.86
CA GLU A 66 0.62 -4.94 -25.50
C GLU A 66 0.53 -6.28 -24.76
N ASN A 67 1.42 -7.23 -25.05
CA ASN A 67 1.47 -8.51 -24.35
C ASN A 67 2.01 -8.36 -22.93
N GLY A 68 3.05 -7.55 -22.76
CA GLY A 68 3.59 -7.16 -21.45
C GLY A 68 2.54 -6.43 -20.61
N TYR A 69 1.81 -5.49 -21.20
CA TYR A 69 0.71 -4.79 -20.54
C TYR A 69 -0.38 -5.76 -20.07
N ARG A 70 -0.84 -6.65 -20.96
CA ARG A 70 -1.87 -7.65 -20.64
C ARG A 70 -1.39 -8.64 -19.58
N ASN A 71 -0.13 -9.04 -19.58
CA ASN A 71 0.43 -9.89 -18.54
C ASN A 71 0.49 -9.16 -17.19
N TRP A 72 0.79 -7.87 -17.20
CA TRP A 72 0.90 -7.06 -15.99
C TRP A 72 -0.45 -6.75 -15.37
N MET A 73 -1.43 -6.37 -16.20
CA MET A 73 -2.76 -5.89 -15.76
C MET A 73 -3.85 -6.98 -15.79
N ARG A 74 -3.64 -8.07 -16.51
CA ARG A 74 -4.65 -9.11 -16.86
C ARG A 74 -5.86 -8.57 -17.66
N LEU A 75 -5.76 -7.33 -18.13
CA LEU A 75 -6.73 -6.64 -18.98
C LEU A 75 -6.00 -6.03 -20.17
N ASP A 76 -6.69 -5.86 -21.29
CA ASP A 76 -6.21 -4.98 -22.36
C ASP A 76 -6.43 -3.49 -22.03
N ARG A 77 -5.92 -2.58 -22.87
CA ARG A 77 -6.01 -1.13 -22.62
C ARG A 77 -7.45 -0.63 -22.67
N CYS A 78 -8.26 -1.18 -23.57
CA CYS A 78 -9.66 -0.78 -23.74
C CYS A 78 -10.49 -1.18 -22.52
N GLN A 79 -10.38 -2.44 -22.10
CA GLN A 79 -11.00 -2.98 -20.89
C GLN A 79 -10.58 -2.22 -19.64
N PHE A 80 -9.29 -1.89 -19.51
CA PHE A 80 -8.81 -1.08 -18.39
C PHE A 80 -9.51 0.28 -18.37
N HIS A 81 -9.63 0.95 -19.52
CA HIS A 81 -10.27 2.25 -19.62
C HIS A 81 -11.78 2.16 -19.37
N GLU A 82 -12.47 1.14 -19.89
CA GLU A 82 -13.89 0.89 -19.62
C GLU A 82 -14.17 0.74 -18.12
N VAL A 83 -13.40 -0.12 -17.45
CA VAL A 83 -13.52 -0.31 -16.00
C VAL A 83 -13.20 0.99 -15.26
N LEU A 84 -12.17 1.71 -15.69
CA LEU A 84 -11.79 2.98 -15.08
C LEU A 84 -12.92 3.99 -15.13
N GLU A 85 -13.55 4.20 -16.29
CA GLU A 85 -14.64 5.16 -16.44
C GLU A 85 -15.87 4.80 -15.59
N LEU A 86 -16.18 3.51 -15.45
CA LEU A 86 -17.26 3.03 -14.58
C LEU A 86 -17.01 3.39 -13.10
N ILE A 87 -15.79 3.18 -12.60
CA ILE A 87 -15.49 3.33 -11.17
C ILE A 87 -14.90 4.70 -10.81
N ARG A 88 -14.46 5.49 -11.80
CA ARG A 88 -13.79 6.80 -11.61
C ARG A 88 -14.54 7.71 -10.64
N PRO A 89 -15.88 7.84 -10.68
CA PRO A 89 -16.61 8.68 -9.72
C PRO A 89 -16.42 8.24 -8.26
N ALA A 90 -16.31 6.93 -8.01
CA ALA A 90 -16.20 6.36 -6.67
C ALA A 90 -14.75 6.37 -6.12
N ILE A 91 -13.76 6.24 -7.01
CA ILE A 91 -12.34 6.09 -6.58
C ILE A 91 -11.53 7.38 -6.65
N SER A 92 -12.04 8.42 -7.32
CA SER A 92 -11.34 9.70 -7.46
C SER A 92 -11.19 10.41 -6.12
N ARG A 93 -10.03 11.04 -5.91
CA ARG A 93 -9.71 11.76 -4.68
C ARG A 93 -9.20 13.16 -5.03
N GLN A 94 -9.51 14.12 -4.17
CA GLN A 94 -9.05 15.49 -4.33
C GLN A 94 -7.66 15.66 -3.74
N ASP A 95 -6.85 16.49 -4.39
CA ASP A 95 -5.59 16.96 -3.85
C ASP A 95 -5.82 17.73 -2.55
N THR A 96 -4.89 17.60 -1.61
CA THR A 96 -4.87 18.43 -0.41
C THR A 96 -3.68 19.38 -0.45
N ASN A 97 -3.75 20.47 0.31
CA ASN A 97 -2.68 21.48 0.39
C ASN A 97 -1.29 20.90 0.77
N MET A 98 -1.27 19.69 1.35
CA MET A 98 -0.04 19.00 1.74
C MET A 98 0.37 17.84 0.82
N ARG A 99 -0.53 17.35 -0.04
CA ARG A 99 -0.29 16.16 -0.87
C ARG A 99 -1.18 16.11 -2.12
N ALA A 100 -0.56 15.81 -3.26
CA ALA A 100 -1.30 15.33 -4.42
C ALA A 100 -1.94 13.97 -4.11
N ALA A 101 -3.19 13.80 -4.54
CA ALA A 101 -3.91 12.55 -4.48
C ALA A 101 -3.34 11.55 -5.48
N VAL A 102 -3.44 10.27 -5.13
CA VAL A 102 -3.17 9.20 -6.09
C VAL A 102 -4.28 9.21 -7.14
N SER A 103 -3.91 9.27 -8.41
CA SER A 103 -4.85 9.31 -9.52
C SER A 103 -5.75 8.06 -9.54
N ALA A 104 -6.93 8.17 -10.15
CA ALA A 104 -7.87 7.04 -10.26
C ALA A 104 -7.23 5.87 -11.02
N GLU A 105 -6.49 6.20 -12.08
CA GLU A 105 -5.70 5.31 -12.92
C GLU A 105 -4.70 4.50 -12.09
N GLU A 106 -3.89 5.16 -11.27
CA GLU A 106 -2.89 4.52 -10.41
C GLU A 106 -3.54 3.64 -9.35
N ARG A 107 -4.66 4.08 -8.77
CA ARG A 107 -5.41 3.30 -7.77
C ARG A 107 -5.94 2.00 -8.37
N LEU A 108 -6.49 2.07 -9.59
CA LEU A 108 -6.97 0.90 -10.31
C LEU A 108 -5.81 -0.03 -10.67
N ALA A 109 -4.72 0.50 -11.23
CA ALA A 109 -3.55 -0.28 -11.61
C ALA A 109 -2.92 -1.05 -10.43
N ILE A 110 -2.76 -0.40 -9.27
CA ILE A 110 -2.25 -1.05 -8.06
C ILE A 110 -3.16 -2.20 -7.63
N THR A 111 -4.47 -1.98 -7.69
CA THR A 111 -5.46 -2.98 -7.28
C THR A 111 -5.48 -4.16 -8.24
N LEU A 112 -5.48 -3.92 -9.56
CA LEU A 112 -5.40 -4.98 -10.56
C LEU A 112 -4.12 -5.79 -10.43
N ARG A 113 -2.97 -5.13 -10.21
CA ARG A 113 -1.71 -5.82 -9.96
C ARG A 113 -1.82 -6.75 -8.75
N HIS A 114 -2.39 -6.27 -7.64
CA HIS A 114 -2.62 -7.09 -6.44
C HIS A 114 -3.50 -8.30 -6.72
N LEU A 115 -4.59 -8.13 -7.47
CA LEU A 115 -5.50 -9.22 -7.84
C LEU A 115 -4.84 -10.21 -8.81
N ALA A 116 -4.01 -9.73 -9.72
CA ALA A 116 -3.36 -10.54 -10.75
C ALA A 116 -2.23 -11.43 -10.22
N THR A 117 -1.47 -10.95 -9.22
CA THR A 117 -0.29 -11.68 -8.68
C THR A 117 -0.51 -12.24 -7.28
N GLY A 118 -1.50 -11.74 -6.55
CA GLY A 118 -1.72 -12.11 -5.16
C GLY A 118 -0.66 -11.57 -4.19
N GLU A 119 0.27 -10.72 -4.66
CA GLU A 119 1.39 -10.18 -3.87
C GLU A 119 0.95 -9.49 -2.57
N SER A 120 1.78 -9.59 -1.53
CA SER A 120 1.52 -8.89 -0.28
C SER A 120 1.51 -7.36 -0.49
N GLN A 121 0.69 -6.65 0.29
CA GLN A 121 0.61 -5.19 0.21
C GLN A 121 1.97 -4.50 0.50
N GLN A 122 2.83 -5.17 1.26
CA GLN A 122 4.20 -4.71 1.53
C GLN A 122 5.08 -4.78 0.27
N SER A 123 4.97 -5.87 -0.51
CA SER A 123 5.64 -6.01 -1.81
C SER A 123 5.17 -4.94 -2.80
N LEU A 124 3.87 -4.64 -2.81
CA LEU A 124 3.26 -3.62 -3.68
C LEU A 124 3.59 -2.18 -3.27
N GLY A 125 3.93 -1.95 -2.00
CA GLY A 125 4.33 -0.64 -1.48
C GLY A 125 5.76 -0.23 -1.79
N LEU A 126 6.66 -1.18 -2.04
CA LEU A 126 8.04 -0.92 -2.49
C LEU A 126 8.09 -0.19 -3.85
N PRO A 127 7.27 -0.58 -4.85
CA PRO A 127 7.01 0.15 -6.10
C PRO A 127 6.45 1.57 -5.99
N VAL A 128 5.81 1.93 -4.87
CA VAL A 128 5.09 3.20 -4.74
C VAL A 128 5.71 4.02 -3.59
N PRO A 129 6.73 4.85 -3.87
CA PRO A 129 7.44 5.58 -2.83
C PRO A 129 6.47 6.39 -1.96
N GLY A 130 6.49 6.14 -0.65
CA GLY A 130 5.75 6.94 0.33
C GLY A 130 4.27 6.59 0.53
N GLN A 131 3.79 5.45 0.05
CA GLN A 131 2.37 5.06 0.11
C GLN A 131 1.98 3.71 0.79
N PRO A 132 2.78 3.05 1.67
CA PRO A 132 2.38 1.77 2.27
C PRO A 132 1.02 1.83 3.00
N ALA A 133 0.75 2.92 3.73
CA ALA A 133 -0.50 3.13 4.47
C ALA A 133 -1.71 3.46 3.57
N SER A 134 -1.48 3.86 2.32
CA SER A 134 -2.54 4.15 1.36
C SER A 134 -3.02 2.89 0.64
N ILE A 135 -2.13 1.92 0.37
CA ILE A 135 -2.46 0.70 -0.38
C ILE A 135 -3.49 -0.16 0.36
N SER A 136 -3.36 -0.28 1.69
CA SER A 136 -4.31 -1.00 2.52
C SER A 136 -5.72 -0.42 2.48
N MET A 137 -5.87 0.87 2.17
CA MET A 137 -7.16 1.52 1.96
C MET A 137 -7.59 1.55 0.49
N ILE A 138 -6.64 1.69 -0.43
CA ILE A 138 -6.91 1.75 -1.87
C ILE A 138 -7.50 0.43 -2.35
N ILE A 139 -6.87 -0.70 -2.05
CA ILE A 139 -7.28 -2.01 -2.58
C ILE A 139 -8.74 -2.31 -2.20
N PRO A 140 -9.16 -2.29 -0.91
CA PRO A 140 -10.55 -2.55 -0.57
C PRO A 140 -11.50 -1.52 -1.19
N SER A 141 -11.16 -0.24 -1.18
CA SER A 141 -11.99 0.83 -1.76
C SER A 141 -12.22 0.64 -3.26
N VAL A 142 -11.20 0.23 -4.00
CA VAL A 142 -11.32 -0.02 -5.45
C VAL A 142 -12.05 -1.33 -5.71
N CYS A 143 -11.77 -2.40 -4.95
CA CYS A 143 -12.51 -3.65 -5.05
C CYS A 143 -14.01 -3.47 -4.81
N THR A 144 -14.40 -2.68 -3.79
CA THR A 144 -15.80 -2.33 -3.54
C THR A 144 -16.40 -1.58 -4.73
N ALA A 145 -15.72 -0.57 -5.26
CA ALA A 145 -16.22 0.19 -6.42
C ALA A 145 -16.38 -0.69 -7.67
N ILE A 146 -15.42 -1.60 -7.94
CA ILE A 146 -15.52 -2.57 -9.03
C ILE A 146 -16.72 -3.50 -8.82
N TYR A 147 -16.89 -4.02 -7.60
CA TYR A 147 -18.00 -4.90 -7.27
C TYR A 147 -19.34 -4.18 -7.48
N GLU A 148 -19.53 -2.99 -6.92
CA GLU A 148 -20.77 -2.22 -7.07
C GLU A 148 -21.08 -1.87 -8.53
N ALA A 149 -20.05 -1.57 -9.33
CA ALA A 149 -20.22 -1.26 -10.74
C ALA A 149 -20.54 -2.47 -11.62
N LEU A 150 -19.93 -3.63 -11.36
CA LEU A 150 -20.03 -4.82 -12.24
C LEU A 150 -21.01 -5.89 -11.74
N GLN A 151 -21.37 -5.90 -10.46
CA GLN A 151 -22.25 -6.91 -9.89
C GLN A 151 -23.61 -7.01 -10.61
N PRO A 152 -24.29 -5.91 -10.98
CA PRO A 152 -25.59 -5.97 -11.64
C PRO A 152 -25.57 -6.71 -12.98
N ASP A 153 -24.52 -6.50 -13.77
CA ASP A 153 -24.43 -7.01 -15.14
C ASP A 153 -23.76 -8.38 -15.22
N TYR A 154 -22.76 -8.64 -14.37
CA TYR A 154 -21.87 -9.80 -14.50
C TYR A 154 -21.98 -10.83 -13.37
N MET A 155 -22.59 -10.48 -12.23
CA MET A 155 -22.70 -11.37 -11.06
C MET A 155 -24.14 -11.62 -10.64
N ARG A 156 -25.03 -11.87 -11.62
CA ARG A 156 -26.41 -12.28 -11.35
C ARG A 156 -26.45 -13.73 -10.88
N ALA A 157 -26.91 -13.94 -9.65
CA ALA A 157 -27.14 -15.28 -9.13
C ALA A 157 -28.32 -15.95 -9.87
N PRO A 158 -28.25 -17.26 -10.18
CA PRO A 158 -29.39 -18.02 -10.66
C PRO A 158 -30.54 -17.95 -9.65
N THR A 159 -31.75 -17.68 -10.13
CA THR A 159 -32.93 -17.50 -9.28
C THR A 159 -33.90 -18.67 -9.35
N THR A 160 -33.79 -19.50 -10.39
CA THR A 160 -34.68 -20.65 -10.61
C THR A 160 -33.93 -21.98 -10.54
N GLN A 161 -34.65 -23.05 -10.19
CA GLN A 161 -34.07 -24.40 -10.13
C GLN A 161 -33.50 -24.86 -11.48
N ASP A 162 -34.13 -24.46 -12.60
CA ASP A 162 -33.66 -24.83 -13.93
C ASP A 162 -32.38 -24.10 -14.33
N GLU A 163 -32.22 -22.83 -13.93
CA GLU A 163 -30.95 -22.12 -14.09
C GLU A 163 -29.84 -22.77 -13.27
N TRP A 164 -30.11 -23.21 -12.03
CA TRP A 164 -29.13 -23.95 -11.23
C TRP A 164 -28.75 -25.30 -11.83
N ARG A 165 -29.72 -26.03 -12.41
CA ARG A 165 -29.45 -27.28 -13.16
C ARG A 165 -28.58 -27.02 -14.39
N HIS A 166 -28.82 -25.91 -15.08
CA HIS A 166 -28.01 -25.50 -16.23
C HIS A 166 -26.56 -25.21 -15.81
N VAL A 167 -26.35 -24.46 -14.73
CA VAL A 167 -25.01 -24.20 -14.17
C VAL A 167 -24.31 -25.51 -13.80
N ALA A 168 -24.99 -26.43 -13.11
CA ALA A 168 -24.44 -27.73 -12.75
C ALA A 168 -24.02 -28.57 -13.97
N ALA A 169 -24.84 -28.56 -15.02
CA ALA A 169 -24.53 -29.26 -16.27
C ALA A 169 -23.31 -28.65 -16.98
N GLU A 170 -23.15 -27.32 -16.91
CA GLU A 170 -22.03 -26.61 -17.50
C GLU A 170 -20.70 -26.95 -16.81
N PHE A 171 -20.67 -26.93 -15.48
CA PHE A 171 -19.50 -27.37 -14.70
C PHE A 171 -19.17 -28.85 -14.92
N HIS A 172 -20.19 -29.69 -15.04
CA HIS A 172 -19.99 -31.10 -15.39
C HIS A 172 -19.39 -31.25 -16.79
N ARG A 173 -19.87 -30.49 -17.79
CA ARG A 173 -19.36 -30.57 -19.16
C ARG A 173 -17.93 -30.07 -19.29
N GLN A 174 -17.59 -28.97 -18.62
CA GLN A 174 -16.29 -28.31 -18.76
C GLN A 174 -15.19 -28.96 -17.90
N GLY A 175 -15.53 -29.44 -16.70
CA GLY A 175 -14.55 -29.93 -15.73
C GLY A 175 -14.88 -31.27 -15.07
N ASN A 176 -15.93 -31.96 -15.52
CA ASN A 176 -16.42 -33.21 -14.90
C ASN A 176 -16.73 -33.06 -13.40
N TYR A 177 -17.28 -31.91 -13.01
CA TYR A 177 -17.70 -31.62 -11.63
C TYR A 177 -19.22 -31.80 -11.50
N PRO A 178 -19.73 -33.01 -11.18
CA PRO A 178 -21.16 -33.24 -11.02
C PRO A 178 -21.72 -32.42 -9.85
N ASN A 179 -22.92 -31.85 -10.04
CA ASN A 179 -23.63 -31.05 -9.04
C ASN A 179 -22.87 -29.80 -8.54
N CYS A 180 -21.86 -29.33 -9.28
CA CYS A 180 -21.15 -28.12 -8.94
C CYS A 180 -21.97 -26.89 -9.34
N LEU A 181 -22.40 -26.11 -8.35
CA LEU A 181 -23.25 -24.93 -8.56
C LEU A 181 -22.45 -23.63 -8.70
N GLY A 182 -21.13 -23.69 -8.56
CA GLY A 182 -20.25 -22.53 -8.64
C GLY A 182 -18.88 -22.84 -8.08
N ALA A 183 -17.91 -22.00 -8.45
CA ALA A 183 -16.56 -22.04 -7.93
C ALA A 183 -16.27 -20.71 -7.22
N ALA A 184 -16.00 -20.77 -5.92
CA ALA A 184 -15.40 -19.66 -5.20
C ALA A 184 -13.89 -19.87 -5.24
N MET A 185 -13.15 -18.97 -5.90
CA MET A 185 -11.69 -19.00 -5.85
C MET A 185 -11.25 -18.59 -4.44
N GLY A 186 -10.77 -19.56 -3.65
CA GLY A 186 -10.13 -19.31 -2.36
C GLY A 186 -8.68 -18.91 -2.56
N LYS A 187 -8.22 -17.89 -1.83
CA LYS A 187 -6.78 -17.59 -1.71
C LYS A 187 -6.21 -18.46 -0.60
N GLU A 188 -5.28 -19.36 -0.92
CA GLU A 188 -4.46 -20.01 0.11
C GLU A 188 -3.46 -18.96 0.65
N PHE A 189 -3.44 -18.77 1.97
CA PHE A 189 -2.58 -17.82 2.68
C PHE A 189 -1.26 -18.46 3.08
#